data_AF-A0A219YH84-F1
#
_entry.id   AF-A0A219YH84-F1
#
_cell.length_a   1.000
_cell.length_b   1.000
_cell.length_c   1.000
_cell.angle_alpha   90.00
_cell.angle_beta   90.00
_cell.angle_gamma   90.00
#
_symmetry.space_group_name_H-M   'P 1'
#
loop_
_entity.id
_entity.type
_entity.pdbx_description
1 polymer ?
#
loop_
_entity_poly.entity_id
_entity_poly.type
_entity_poly.pdbx_seq_one_letter_code
_entity_poly.pdbx_strand_id
1 'polypeptide(L)'
;MGTKQINKALNSLTNSILNDIIEKIDKLEIDEKDKEKVKNSVKTYNKTKKRQPPKIPLEKQCTETCKSGMKCTVPMCYNKVCWAHMSKSQREEYRINKEIKVNKI
;
A
#
# COMPACT_ATOMS: atom_id res chain seq x y z
N MET A 1 -16.83 1.00 24.84
CA MET A 1 -17.43 1.16 23.50
C MET A 1 -16.37 1.69 22.57
N GLY A 2 -15.98 0.87 21.60
CA GLY A 2 -14.68 0.97 20.94
C GLY A 2 -14.62 2.07 19.88
N THR A 3 -13.47 2.72 19.77
CA THR A 3 -13.09 3.68 18.71
C THR A 3 -13.54 3.27 17.30
N LYS A 4 -13.62 1.96 17.02
CA LYS A 4 -14.16 1.39 15.76
C LYS A 4 -15.62 1.77 15.47
N GLN A 5 -16.49 1.78 16.48
CA GLN A 5 -17.91 2.13 16.32
C GLN A 5 -18.08 3.63 16.04
N ILE A 6 -17.30 4.46 16.74
CA ILE A 6 -17.23 5.92 16.52
C ILE A 6 -16.76 6.21 15.09
N ASN A 7 -15.69 5.57 14.64
CA ASN A 7 -15.18 5.72 13.27
C ASN A 7 -16.21 5.30 12.21
N LYS A 8 -16.98 4.23 12.47
CA LYS A 8 -18.05 3.79 11.55
C LYS A 8 -19.17 4.83 11.47
N ALA A 9 -19.60 5.38 12.60
CA ALA A 9 -20.62 6.42 12.65
C ALA A 9 -20.16 7.70 11.94
N LEU A 10 -18.92 8.15 12.20
CA LEU A 10 -18.32 9.31 11.52
C LEU A 10 -18.25 9.09 10.01
N ASN A 11 -17.76 7.93 9.55
CA ASN A 11 -17.71 7.63 8.12
C ASN A 11 -19.09 7.64 7.45
N SER A 12 -20.12 7.14 8.14
CA SER A 12 -21.50 7.17 7.65
C SER A 12 -22.00 8.61 7.50
N LEU A 13 -21.77 9.45 8.51
CA LEU A 13 -22.14 10.86 8.49
C LEU A 13 -21.41 11.60 7.36
N THR A 14 -20.10 11.37 7.22
CA THR A 14 -19.28 11.97 6.18
C THR A 14 -19.78 11.59 4.78
N ASN A 15 -20.12 10.32 4.55
CA ASN A 15 -20.68 9.89 3.25
C ASN A 15 -22.03 10.55 2.95
N SER A 16 -22.89 10.70 3.96
CA SER A 16 -24.18 11.39 3.81
C SER A 16 -23.99 12.85 3.39
N ILE A 17 -23.05 13.56 4.03
CA ILE A 17 -22.75 14.97 3.71
C ILE A 17 -22.18 15.09 2.29
N LEU A 18 -21.25 14.20 1.90
CA LEU A 18 -20.68 14.22 0.56
C LEU A 18 -21.74 13.98 -0.52
N ASN A 19 -22.70 13.09 -0.28
CA ASN A 19 -23.79 12.84 -1.22
C ASN A 19 -24.72 14.05 -1.36
N ASP A 20 -25.10 14.69 -0.25
CA ASP A 20 -25.91 15.92 -0.27
C ASP A 20 -25.21 17.05 -1.05
N ILE A 21 -23.89 17.19 -0.91
CA ILE A 21 -23.10 18.15 -1.68
C ILE A 21 -23.14 17.81 -3.18
N ILE A 22 -23.01 16.53 -3.55
CA ILE A 22 -23.07 16.10 -4.95
C ILE A 22 -24.43 16.40 -5.57
N GLU A 23 -25.53 16.12 -4.85
CA GLU A 23 -26.89 16.42 -5.29
C GLU A 23 -27.12 17.94 -5.45
N LYS A 24 -26.53 18.75 -4.59
CA LYS A 24 -26.56 20.21 -4.72
C LYS A 24 -25.79 20.69 -5.95
N ILE A 25 -24.65 20.08 -6.27
CA ILE A 25 -23.88 20.38 -7.49
C ILE A 25 -24.68 20.03 -8.75
N ASP A 26 -25.44 18.93 -8.73
CA ASP A 26 -26.30 18.53 -9.86
C ASP A 26 -27.32 19.61 -10.24
N LYS A 27 -27.86 20.31 -9.23
CA LYS A 27 -28.86 21.37 -9.39
C LYS A 27 -28.28 22.73 -9.83
N LEU A 28 -26.96 22.87 -9.93
CA LEU A 28 -26.35 24.12 -10.38
C LEU A 28 -26.57 24.32 -11.89
N GLU A 29 -26.82 25.56 -12.31
CA GLU A 29 -26.90 25.94 -13.72
C GLU A 29 -25.51 26.30 -14.26
N ILE A 30 -24.63 25.30 -14.32
CA ILE A 30 -23.28 25.42 -14.90
C ILE A 30 -23.04 24.33 -15.94
N ASP A 31 -22.00 24.48 -16.74
CA ASP A 31 -21.61 23.50 -17.76
C ASP A 31 -21.36 22.10 -17.14
N GLU A 32 -21.82 21.06 -17.83
CA GLU A 32 -21.75 19.68 -17.34
C GLU A 32 -20.30 19.23 -17.11
N LYS A 33 -19.35 19.70 -17.94
CA LYS A 33 -17.92 19.41 -17.77
C LYS A 33 -17.38 19.98 -16.46
N ASP A 34 -17.86 21.15 -16.06
CA ASP A 34 -17.47 21.79 -14.82
C ASP A 34 -18.16 21.16 -13.62
N LYS A 35 -19.44 20.74 -13.74
CA LYS A 35 -20.11 19.91 -12.72
C LYS A 35 -19.31 18.65 -12.43
N GLU A 36 -18.88 17.94 -13.47
CA GLU A 36 -18.17 16.68 -13.33
C GLU A 36 -16.81 16.86 -12.63
N LYS A 37 -16.06 17.92 -12.98
CA LYS A 37 -14.82 18.28 -12.27
C LYS A 37 -15.05 18.52 -10.78
N VAL A 38 -16.07 19.31 -10.44
CA VAL A 38 -16.36 19.67 -9.04
C VAL A 38 -16.81 18.43 -8.26
N LYS A 39 -17.69 17.59 -8.82
CA LYS A 39 -18.09 16.30 -8.22
C LYS A 39 -16.90 15.38 -7.99
N ASN A 40 -15.97 15.30 -8.93
CA ASN A 40 -14.76 14.48 -8.79
C ASN A 40 -13.88 14.98 -7.64
N SER A 41 -13.71 16.29 -7.47
CA SER A 41 -13.01 16.86 -6.33
C SER A 41 -13.67 16.48 -5.00
N VAL A 42 -14.99 16.63 -4.88
CA VAL A 42 -15.76 16.24 -3.68
C VAL A 42 -15.64 14.74 -3.38
N LYS A 43 -15.78 13.88 -4.39
CA LYS A 43 -15.63 12.41 -4.24
C LYS A 43 -14.22 11.98 -3.80
N THR A 44 -13.21 12.80 -4.03
CA THR A 44 -11.82 12.50 -3.65
C THR A 44 -11.38 13.11 -2.33
N TYR A 45 -12.20 13.98 -1.72
CA TYR A 45 -11.88 14.73 -0.50
C TYR A 45 -11.34 13.86 0.66
N ASN A 46 -11.90 12.65 0.83
CA ASN A 46 -11.49 11.72 1.91
C ASN A 46 -10.59 10.57 1.46
N LYS A 47 -10.15 10.53 0.20
CA LYS A 47 -9.22 9.48 -0.22
C LYS A 47 -7.85 9.80 0.38
N THR A 48 -7.52 9.18 1.51
CA THR A 48 -6.15 9.13 2.01
C THR A 48 -5.25 8.67 0.86
N LYS A 49 -4.31 9.52 0.45
CA LYS A 49 -3.34 9.21 -0.59
C LYS A 49 -2.64 7.90 -0.19
N LYS A 50 -2.89 6.81 -0.92
CA LYS A 50 -2.20 5.54 -0.67
C LYS A 50 -0.71 5.81 -0.79
N ARG A 51 0.02 5.72 0.32
CA ARG A 51 1.48 5.83 0.31
C ARG A 51 2.00 4.72 -0.58
N GLN A 52 2.75 5.10 -1.61
CA GLN A 52 3.47 4.13 -2.42
C GLN A 52 4.61 3.58 -1.56
N PRO A 53 4.79 2.25 -1.47
CA PRO A 53 5.95 1.70 -0.79
C PRO A 53 7.23 2.20 -1.48
N PRO A 54 8.32 2.44 -0.74
CA PRO A 54 9.58 2.81 -1.35
C PRO A 54 9.99 1.72 -2.34
N LYS A 55 10.41 2.13 -3.54
CA LYS A 55 10.95 1.19 -4.54
C LYS A 55 12.31 0.73 -4.06
N ILE A 56 12.48 -0.58 -3.90
CA ILE A 56 13.77 -1.19 -3.56
C ILE A 56 14.69 -1.00 -4.78
N PRO A 57 15.91 -0.45 -4.62
CA PRO A 57 16.87 -0.34 -5.72
C PRO A 57 17.19 -1.70 -6.34
N LEU A 58 17.44 -1.77 -7.65
CA LEU A 58 17.62 -3.03 -8.38
C LEU A 58 18.78 -3.86 -7.82
N GLU A 59 19.84 -3.20 -7.35
CA GLU A 59 21.01 -3.80 -6.73
C GLU A 59 20.73 -4.41 -5.34
N LYS A 60 19.59 -4.10 -4.73
CA LYS A 60 19.12 -4.66 -3.44
C LYS A 60 17.98 -5.68 -3.61
N GLN A 61 17.55 -5.94 -4.84
CA GLN A 61 16.51 -6.93 -5.13
C GLN A 61 17.09 -8.32 -5.31
N CYS A 62 16.28 -9.33 -5.02
CA CYS A 62 16.60 -10.73 -5.30
C CYS A 62 16.91 -10.95 -6.79
N THR A 63 17.93 -11.78 -7.07
CA THR A 63 18.36 -12.08 -8.44
C THR A 63 17.53 -13.16 -9.14
N GLU A 64 16.73 -13.92 -8.38
CA GLU A 64 15.95 -15.06 -8.90
C GLU A 64 14.69 -14.64 -9.64
N THR A 65 14.20 -15.57 -10.45
CA THR A 65 12.92 -15.43 -11.16
C THR A 65 11.81 -16.15 -10.40
N CYS A 66 10.65 -15.49 -10.31
CA CYS A 66 9.45 -16.07 -9.75
C CYS A 66 8.93 -17.19 -10.67
N LYS A 67 8.08 -18.08 -10.15
CA LYS A 67 7.41 -19.14 -10.92
C LYS A 67 6.64 -18.64 -12.14
N SER A 68 6.21 -17.38 -12.14
CA SER A 68 5.54 -16.71 -13.26
C SER A 68 6.48 -16.25 -14.37
N GLY A 69 7.81 -16.47 -14.25
CA GLY A 69 8.82 -16.00 -15.19
C GLY A 69 9.25 -14.54 -14.99
N MET A 70 8.62 -13.80 -14.07
CA MET A 70 8.99 -12.41 -13.77
C MET A 70 10.16 -12.33 -12.76
N LYS A 71 10.97 -11.28 -12.84
CA LYS A 71 12.05 -10.99 -11.89
C LYS A 71 11.49 -10.75 -10.48
N CYS A 72 12.14 -11.31 -9.47
CA CYS A 72 11.77 -11.07 -8.07
C CYS A 72 12.11 -9.63 -7.64
N THR A 73 11.13 -8.92 -7.08
CA THR A 73 11.29 -7.52 -6.61
C THR A 73 11.48 -7.41 -5.10
N VAL A 74 11.53 -8.55 -4.40
CA VAL A 74 11.71 -8.64 -2.95
C VAL A 74 13.17 -8.31 -2.59
N PRO A 75 13.46 -7.69 -1.43
CA PRO A 75 14.82 -7.44 -1.00
C PRO A 75 15.65 -8.73 -0.90
N MET A 76 16.92 -8.66 -1.27
CA MET A 76 17.87 -9.75 -1.03
C MET A 76 18.18 -9.91 0.47
N CYS A 77 18.24 -11.15 0.94
CA CYS A 77 18.49 -11.49 2.34
C CYS A 77 19.88 -12.10 2.54
N TYR A 78 20.16 -13.18 1.80
CA TYR A 78 21.40 -13.95 1.89
C TYR A 78 21.78 -14.44 0.51
N ASN A 79 23.08 -14.47 0.19
CA ASN A 79 23.58 -14.97 -1.11
C ASN A 79 22.82 -14.40 -2.33
N LYS A 80 22.52 -13.09 -2.33
CA LYS A 80 21.80 -12.36 -3.39
C LYS A 80 20.35 -12.82 -3.65
N VAL A 81 19.79 -13.69 -2.81
CA VAL A 81 18.40 -14.18 -2.93
C VAL A 81 17.54 -13.75 -1.75
N CYS A 82 16.21 -13.66 -1.95
CA CYS A 82 15.26 -13.39 -0.87
C CYS A 82 14.90 -14.68 -0.11
N TRP A 83 14.36 -14.54 1.10
CA TRP A 83 13.93 -15.65 1.96
C TRP A 83 13.10 -16.73 1.25
N ALA A 84 12.20 -16.30 0.35
CA ALA A 84 11.32 -17.20 -0.40
C ALA A 84 12.08 -18.08 -1.40
N HIS A 85 13.12 -17.54 -2.05
CA HIS A 85 13.95 -18.26 -3.02
C HIS A 85 15.13 -19.02 -2.38
N MET A 86 15.41 -18.81 -1.10
CA MET A 86 16.42 -19.57 -0.39
C MET A 86 16.03 -21.04 -0.26
N SER A 87 17.01 -21.93 -0.47
CA SER A 87 16.89 -23.34 -0.14
C SER A 87 16.80 -23.56 1.38
N LYS A 88 16.43 -24.78 1.80
CA LYS A 88 16.41 -25.12 3.24
C LYS A 88 17.80 -24.96 3.88
N SER A 89 18.87 -25.40 3.22
CA SER A 89 20.24 -25.27 3.72
C SER A 89 20.66 -23.79 3.86
N GLN A 90 20.38 -22.97 2.85
CA GLN A 90 20.68 -21.54 2.89
C GLN A 90 19.93 -20.81 4.01
N ARG A 91 18.68 -21.20 4.29
CA ARG A 91 17.92 -20.63 5.42
C ARG A 91 18.54 -20.97 6.76
N GLU A 92 19.10 -22.17 6.90
CA GLU A 92 19.78 -22.59 8.12
C GLU A 92 21.09 -21.85 8.32
N GLU A 93 21.92 -21.76 7.28
CA GLU A 93 23.15 -20.96 7.30
C GLU A 93 22.86 -19.48 7.64
N TYR A 94 21.79 -18.91 7.09
CA TYR A 94 21.40 -17.55 7.40
C TYR A 94 20.98 -17.37 8.87
N ARG A 95 20.24 -18.32 9.45
CA ARG A 95 19.86 -18.28 10.88
C ARG A 95 21.09 -18.30 11.77
N ILE A 96 22.01 -19.25 11.53
CA ILE A 96 23.27 -19.37 12.26
C ILE A 96 24.07 -18.06 12.16
N ASN A 97 24.24 -17.53 10.94
CA ASN A 97 24.97 -16.28 10.73
C ASN A 97 24.30 -15.08 11.40
N LYS A 98 22.98 -15.06 11.48
CA LYS A 98 22.23 -14.00 12.15
C LYS A 98 22.41 -14.07 13.67
N GLU A 99 22.36 -15.25 14.26
CA GLU A 99 22.61 -15.48 15.69
C GLU A 99 24.04 -15.10 16.09
N ILE A 100 25.04 -15.50 15.30
CA ILE A 100 26.45 -15.12 15.52
C ILE A 100 26.62 -13.59 15.48
N LYS A 101 25.93 -12.90 14.56
CA LYS A 101 26.00 -11.43 14.48
C LYS A 101 25.35 -10.74 15.68
N VAL A 102 24.25 -11.28 16.20
CA VAL A 102 23.57 -10.73 17.37
C VAL A 102 24.42 -10.89 18.63
N ASN A 103 25.12 -12.02 18.78
CA ASN A 103 25.96 -12.32 19.95
C ASN A 103 27.33 -11.64 19.93
N LYS A 104 27.72 -10.98 18.82
CA LYS A 104 28.97 -10.23 18.67
C LYS A 104 28.80 -8.72 18.91
N ILE A 105 27.59 -8.28 19.24
CA ILE A 105 27.23 -6.90 19.63
C ILE A 105 27.08 -6.89 21.14
#